data_AF-A0A9W4X6C4-F1
#
_entry.id   AF-A0A9W4X6C4-F1
#
_cell.length_a   1.000
_cell.length_b   1.000
_cell.length_c   1.000
_cell.angle_alpha   90.00
_cell.angle_beta   90.00
_cell.angle_gamma   90.00
#
_symmetry.space_group_name_H-M   'P 1'
#
loop_
_entity.id
_entity.type
_entity.pdbx_description
1 polymer ?
#
loop_
_entity_poly.entity_id
_entity_poly.type
_entity_poly.pdbx_seq_one_letter_code
_entity_poly.pdbx_strand_id
1 'polypeptide(L)' 'MAGMVWTFDVTKDLINLHNEYREEFENALNTEYAIIWDGIATGINNHHPAQ' A
#
# COMPACT_ATOMS: atom_id res chain seq x y z
N MET A 1 -5.99 -2.78 -20.30
CA MET A 1 -5.18 -3.10 -19.12
C MET A 1 -6.13 -3.55 -18.03
N ALA A 2 -5.99 -4.78 -17.55
CA ALA A 2 -6.73 -5.20 -16.36
C ALA A 2 -6.12 -4.45 -15.17
N GLY A 3 -6.92 -3.61 -14.51
CA GLY A 3 -6.54 -2.95 -13.27
C GLY A 3 -6.88 -3.84 -12.08
N MET A 4 -6.21 -3.62 -10.95
CA MET A 4 -6.58 -4.24 -9.68
C MET A 4 -8.04 -3.90 -9.33
N VAL A 5 -8.82 -4.92 -8.97
CA VAL A 5 -10.19 -4.75 -8.47
C VAL A 5 -10.13 -4.50 -6.97
N TRP A 6 -10.63 -3.36 -6.52
CA TRP A 6 -10.75 -3.05 -5.10
C TRP A 6 -11.90 -3.83 -4.47
N THR A 7 -11.57 -4.86 -3.71
CA THR A 7 -12.53 -5.61 -2.89
C THR A 7 -12.43 -5.18 -1.43
N PHE A 8 -13.35 -5.66 -0.59
CA PHE A 8 -13.27 -5.47 0.86
C PHE A 8 -11.92 -5.96 1.41
N ASP A 9 -11.47 -7.15 0.97
CA ASP A 9 -10.22 -7.74 1.46
C ASP A 9 -9.01 -6.90 1.02
N VAL A 10 -8.95 -6.47 -0.24
CA VAL A 10 -7.86 -5.62 -0.76
C VAL A 10 -7.83 -4.27 -0.02
N THR A 11 -9.00 -3.70 0.27
CA THR A 11 -9.11 -2.43 1.01
C THR A 11 -8.67 -2.59 2.46
N LYS A 12 -9.06 -3.70 3.11
CA LYS A 12 -8.64 -4.03 4.49
C LYS A 12 -7.13 -4.24 4.56
N ASP A 13 -6.56 -4.90 3.57
CA ASP A 13 -5.12 -5.15 3.51
C ASP A 13 -4.32 -3.86 3.29
N LEU A 14 -4.82 -2.93 2.46
CA LEU A 14 -4.25 -1.60 2.29
C LEU A 14 -4.17 -0.85 3.63
N ILE A 15 -5.26 -0.88 4.40
CA ILE A 15 -5.33 -0.21 5.70
C ILE A 15 -4.33 -0.84 6.67
N ASN A 16 -4.20 -2.18 6.67
CA ASN A 16 -3.24 -2.87 7.53
C ASN A 16 -1.81 -2.49 7.18
N LEU A 17 -1.44 -2.57 5.89
CA LEU A 17 -0.10 -2.19 5.43
C LEU A 17 0.19 -0.73 5.76
N HIS A 18 -0.73 0.20 5.48
CA HIS A 18 -0.54 1.60 5.88
C HIS A 18 -0.33 1.76 7.39
N ASN A 19 -1.04 1.01 8.23
CA ASN A 19 -0.87 1.05 9.67
C ASN A 19 0.49 0.49 10.12
N GLU A 20 1.06 -0.48 9.42
CA GLU A 20 2.41 -0.99 9.67
C GLU A 20 3.46 0.08 9.37
N TYR A 21 3.33 0.79 8.25
CA TYR A 21 4.22 1.88 7.84
C TYR A 21 3.90 3.23 8.51
N ARG A 22 2.95 3.27 9.46
CA ARG A 22 2.39 4.53 9.98
C ARG A 22 3.43 5.44 10.62
N GLU A 23 4.30 4.89 11.48
CA GLU A 23 5.34 5.69 12.14
C GLU A 23 6.35 6.25 11.12
N GLU A 24 6.72 5.45 10.12
CA GLU A 24 7.64 5.88 9.06
C GLU A 24 7.00 6.96 8.19
N PHE A 25 5.69 6.84 7.94
CA PHE A 25 4.90 7.82 7.19
C PHE A 25 4.77 9.14 7.94
N GLU A 26 4.50 9.09 9.26
CA GLU A 26 4.38 10.27 10.12
C GLU A 26 5.73 11.03 10.26
N ASN A 27 6.86 10.32 10.12
CA ASN A 27 8.20 10.90 10.21
C ASN A 27 8.85 11.21 8.86
N ALA A 28 8.22 10.85 7.74
CA ALA A 28 8.76 11.05 6.40
C ALA A 28 8.93 12.54 6.08
N LEU A 29 10.12 12.93 5.62
CA LEU A 29 10.40 14.30 5.18
C LEU A 29 10.28 14.40 3.65
N ASN A 30 9.68 15.48 3.18
CA ASN A 30 9.57 15.80 1.75
C ASN A 30 8.96 14.62 0.95
N THR A 31 9.68 14.05 -0.02
CA THR A 31 9.19 13.02 -0.95
C THR A 31 9.31 11.59 -0.43
N GLU A 32 9.78 11.38 0.81
CA GLU A 32 9.97 10.03 1.38
C GLU A 32 8.67 9.25 1.52
N TYR A 33 7.52 9.93 1.64
CA TYR A 33 6.21 9.29 1.63
C TYR A 33 5.92 8.52 0.33
N ALA A 34 6.51 8.93 -0.80
CA ALA A 34 6.33 8.25 -2.07
C ALA A 34 6.97 6.86 -2.06
N ILE A 35 8.15 6.73 -1.45
CA ILE A 35 8.85 5.45 -1.30
C ILE A 35 8.03 4.50 -0.41
N ILE A 36 7.41 5.04 0.65
CA ILE A 36 6.54 4.26 1.53
C ILE A 36 5.30 3.77 0.76
N TRP A 37 4.67 4.64 -0.04
CA TRP A 37 3.56 4.24 -0.89
C TRP A 37 3.94 3.20 -1.95
N ASP A 38 5.15 3.28 -2.52
CA ASP A 38 5.67 2.26 -3.44
C ASP A 38 5.84 0.90 -2.75
N GLY A 39 6.29 0.91 -1.48
CA GLY A 39 6.36 -0.27 -0.63
C GLY A 39 4.97 -0.89 -0.39
N ILE A 40 4.01 -0.06 0.03
CA ILE A 40 2.62 -0.48 0.26
C ILE A 40 2.00 -1.04 -1.04
N ALA A 41 2.20 -0.38 -2.18
CA ALA A 41 1.70 -0.83 -3.48
C ALA A 41 2.31 -2.17 -3.89
N THR A 42 3.60 -2.38 -3.61
CA THR A 42 4.27 -3.66 -3.84
C THR A 42 3.70 -4.76 -2.96
N GLY A 43 3.47 -4.49 -1.67
CA GLY A 43 2.82 -5.41 -0.74
C GLY A 43 1.43 -5.83 -1.21
N ILE A 44 0.61 -4.86 -1.59
CA ILE A 44 -0.74 -5.10 -2.13
C ILE A 44 -0.70 -5.95 -3.40
N ASN A 45 0.20 -5.66 -4.35
CA ASN A 45 0.33 -6.46 -5.57
C ASN A 45 0.79 -7.91 -5.30
N ASN A 46 1.59 -8.14 -4.27
CA ASN A 46 2.04 -9.48 -3.89
C ASN A 46 0.92 -10.30 -3.25
N HIS A 47 0.07 -9.68 -2.43
CA HIS A 47 -1.06 -10.34 -1.78
C HIS A 47 -2.26 -10.51 -2.71
N HIS A 48 -2.47 -9.54 -3.61
CA HIS A 48 -3.61 -9.44 -4.50
C HIS A 48 -3.17 -9.13 -5.93
N PRO A 49 -2.52 -10.08 -6.64
CA PRO A 49 -2.04 -9.86 -7.98
C PRO A 49 -3.21 -9.51 -8.92
N ALA A 50 -2.97 -8.56 -9.83
CA ALA A 50 -3.94 -8.19 -10.85
C ALA A 50 -4.33 -9.45 -11.66
N GLN A 51 -5.65 -9.69 -11.76
CA GLN A 51 -6.23 -10.83 -12.47
C GLN A 51 -6.32 -10.58 -13.98
#